data_AF-A0A1F5X3V3-F1
#
_entry.id   AF-A0A1F5X3V3-F1
#
_cell.length_a   1.000
_cell.length_b   1.000
_cell.length_c   1.000
_cell.angle_alpha   90.00
_cell.angle_beta   90.00
_cell.angle_gamma   90.00
#
_symmetry.space_group_name_H-M   'P 1'
#
loop_
_entity.id
_entity.type
_entity.pdbx_description
1 polymer ?
#
loop_
_entity_poly.entity_id
_entity_poly.type
_entity_poly.pdbx_seq_one_letter_code
_entity_poly.pdbx_strand_id
1 'polypeptide(L)'
;MAGLCLVSSAYLYGRKENHPAAKNYFNWFFLYTFFNLSLVLPLIVFDELNIYTGYFYAIALFFLGLAAWQAFKTALNFIGGFPKKYASIIYLIGVMAVTALHFIYPEIPMGSADGKWVFWYPRSWISLLYVAFMFVAGWTFFASFLRGMRGISPVLKLRALLFSSGAFLLPLAAYYYFGAAKISDIYLAFIFAIGGLFLFAAGNMIGLFKKG
;
A
#
# COMPACT_ATOMS: atom_id res chain seq x y z
N MET A 1 4.25 12.48 -0.62
CA MET A 1 3.45 11.37 -1.19
C MET A 1 1.96 11.68 -1.25
N ALA A 2 1.32 12.13 -0.15
CA ALA A 2 -0.11 12.50 -0.12
C ALA A 2 -0.56 13.38 -1.31
N GLY A 3 0.16 14.47 -1.60
CA GLY A 3 -0.16 15.36 -2.73
C GLY A 3 -0.12 14.67 -4.10
N LEU A 4 0.83 13.78 -4.34
CA LEU A 4 0.91 13.00 -5.59
C LEU A 4 -0.26 12.03 -5.73
N CYS A 5 -0.66 11.38 -4.64
CA CYS A 5 -1.85 10.52 -4.61
C CYS A 5 -3.12 11.33 -4.87
N LEU A 6 -3.25 12.52 -4.26
CA LEU A 6 -4.40 13.40 -4.45
C LEU A 6 -4.52 13.88 -5.91
N VAL A 7 -3.42 14.33 -6.52
CA VAL A 7 -3.40 14.72 -7.95
C VAL A 7 -3.80 13.54 -8.83
N SER A 8 -3.29 12.34 -8.55
CA SER A 8 -3.65 11.11 -9.28
C SER A 8 -5.13 10.77 -9.11
N SER A 9 -5.68 10.88 -7.91
CA SER A 9 -7.11 10.69 -7.63
C SER A 9 -7.99 11.71 -8.37
N ALA A 10 -7.62 13.00 -8.35
CA ALA A 10 -8.35 14.05 -9.05
C ALA A 10 -8.37 13.79 -10.57
N TYR A 11 -7.22 13.42 -11.14
CA TYR A 11 -7.12 13.07 -12.56
C TYR A 11 -8.00 11.85 -12.94
N LEU A 12 -8.07 10.85 -12.07
CA LEU A 12 -8.87 9.64 -12.31
C LEU A 12 -10.36 9.83 -12.02
N TYR A 13 -10.74 10.78 -11.15
CA TYR A 13 -12.14 11.03 -10.80
C TYR A 13 -13.00 11.33 -12.03
N GLY A 14 -12.52 12.16 -12.95
CA GLY A 14 -13.20 12.48 -14.21
C GLY A 14 -13.22 11.34 -15.24
N ARG A 15 -12.53 10.22 -14.98
CA ARG A 15 -12.40 9.07 -15.90
C ARG A 15 -12.92 7.76 -15.33
N LYS A 16 -13.34 7.76 -14.05
CA LYS A 16 -13.73 6.54 -13.33
C LYS A 16 -14.96 5.83 -13.92
N GLU A 17 -15.84 6.57 -14.60
CA GLU A 17 -17.07 6.03 -15.21
C GLU A 17 -16.80 5.38 -16.57
N ASN A 18 -15.76 5.81 -17.28
CA ASN A 18 -15.47 5.38 -18.64
C ASN A 18 -14.65 4.08 -18.71
N HIS A 19 -14.03 3.64 -17.61
CA HIS A 19 -13.21 2.42 -17.61
C HIS A 19 -13.20 1.75 -16.22
N PRO A 20 -13.63 0.47 -16.08
CA PRO A 20 -13.66 -0.24 -14.80
C PRO A 20 -12.33 -0.25 -14.04
N ALA A 21 -11.19 -0.33 -14.76
CA ALA A 21 -9.88 -0.23 -14.12
C ALA A 21 -9.59 1.18 -13.56
N ALA A 22 -10.08 2.25 -14.20
CA ALA A 22 -9.90 3.62 -13.71
C ALA A 22 -10.60 3.82 -12.36
N LYS A 23 -11.76 3.19 -12.16
CA LYS A 23 -12.45 3.16 -10.85
C LYS A 23 -11.61 2.49 -9.76
N ASN A 24 -10.98 1.36 -10.06
CA ASN A 24 -10.13 0.65 -9.09
C ASN A 24 -8.87 1.47 -8.74
N TYR A 25 -8.21 2.06 -9.73
CA TYR A 25 -7.07 2.96 -9.49
C TYR A 25 -7.48 4.21 -8.71
N PHE A 26 -8.62 4.82 -9.04
CA PHE A 26 -9.16 5.96 -8.30
C PHE A 26 -9.34 5.62 -6.82
N ASN A 27 -10.03 4.52 -6.53
CA ASN A 27 -10.26 4.07 -5.15
C ASN A 27 -8.94 3.81 -4.42
N TRP A 28 -7.97 3.18 -5.09
CA TRP A 28 -6.67 2.89 -4.52
C TRP A 28 -5.90 4.18 -4.16
N PHE A 29 -5.75 5.11 -5.11
CA PHE A 29 -5.08 6.40 -4.86
C PHE A 29 -5.81 7.25 -3.81
N PHE A 30 -7.14 7.21 -3.79
CA PHE A 30 -7.96 7.94 -2.84
C PHE A 30 -7.70 7.44 -1.42
N LEU A 31 -7.77 6.12 -1.20
CA LEU A 31 -7.44 5.50 0.08
C LEU A 31 -5.99 5.76 0.49
N TYR A 32 -5.04 5.69 -0.44
CA TYR A 32 -3.64 6.02 -0.17
C TYR A 32 -3.44 7.49 0.22
N THR A 33 -4.26 8.40 -0.32
CA THR A 33 -4.26 9.81 0.09
C THR A 33 -4.65 9.93 1.56
N PHE A 34 -5.76 9.31 1.99
CA PHE A 34 -6.17 9.33 3.39
C PHE A 34 -5.19 8.62 4.33
N PHE A 35 -4.58 7.52 3.89
CA PHE A 35 -3.49 6.87 4.62
C PHE A 35 -2.37 7.86 4.92
N ASN A 36 -1.85 8.53 3.88
CA ASN A 36 -0.74 9.48 4.07
C ASN A 36 -1.16 10.72 4.87
N LEU A 37 -2.38 11.24 4.67
CA LEU A 37 -2.89 12.36 5.45
C LEU A 37 -3.03 12.00 6.92
N SER A 38 -3.53 10.80 7.24
CA SER A 38 -3.69 10.33 8.62
C SER A 38 -2.35 10.15 9.34
N LEU A 39 -1.28 9.79 8.62
CA LEU A 39 0.07 9.73 9.19
C LEU A 39 0.67 11.11 9.45
N VAL A 40 0.42 12.08 8.57
CA VAL A 40 1.04 13.42 8.65
C VAL A 40 0.29 14.37 9.57
N LEU A 41 -1.04 14.29 9.62
CA LEU A 41 -1.87 15.20 10.41
C LEU A 41 -1.48 15.29 11.90
N PRO A 42 -1.25 14.17 12.63
CA PRO A 42 -0.86 14.27 14.03
C PRO A 42 0.45 15.05 14.24
N LEU A 43 1.34 15.08 13.23
CA LEU A 43 2.63 15.79 13.30
C LEU A 43 2.49 17.30 13.18
N ILE A 44 1.38 17.75 12.61
CA ILE A 44 1.08 19.17 12.42
C ILE A 44 0.25 19.69 13.60
N VAL A 45 -0.56 18.82 14.21
CA VAL A 45 -1.56 19.19 15.20
C VAL A 45 -1.08 19.00 16.63
N PHE A 46 -0.25 17.99 16.92
CA PHE A 46 0.20 17.70 18.27
C PHE A 46 1.66 18.09 18.48
N ASP A 47 1.92 18.81 19.57
CA ASP A 47 3.29 19.18 19.98
C ASP A 47 4.08 17.99 20.54
N GLU A 48 3.37 16.97 21.05
CA GLU A 48 3.96 15.77 21.65
C GLU A 48 3.29 14.48 21.15
N LEU A 49 4.08 13.42 21.03
CA LEU A 49 3.59 12.09 20.69
C LEU A 49 2.86 11.47 21.88
N ASN A 50 1.57 11.24 21.71
CA ASN A 50 0.69 10.72 22.74
C ASN A 50 -0.25 9.64 22.17
N ILE A 51 -1.18 9.15 22.98
CA ILE A 51 -2.13 8.12 22.56
C ILE A 51 -3.00 8.53 21.35
N TYR A 52 -3.30 9.83 21.18
CA TYR A 52 -4.04 10.31 20.02
C TYR A 52 -3.25 10.13 18.72
N THR A 53 -1.93 10.33 18.75
CA THR A 53 -1.07 10.01 17.59
C THR A 53 -1.11 8.52 17.24
N GLY A 54 -1.24 7.65 18.24
CA GLY A 54 -1.48 6.21 18.04
C GLY A 54 -2.85 5.89 17.40
N TYR A 55 -3.91 6.65 17.70
CA TYR A 55 -5.19 6.49 17.00
C TYR A 55 -5.13 6.98 15.55
N PHE A 56 -4.43 8.08 15.27
CA PHE A 56 -4.18 8.51 13.89
C PHE A 56 -3.43 7.46 13.08
N TYR A 57 -2.50 6.76 13.71
CA TYR A 57 -1.84 5.60 13.13
C TYR A 57 -2.81 4.46 12.82
N ALA A 58 -3.67 4.06 13.76
CA ALA A 58 -4.67 3.02 13.53
C ALA A 58 -5.64 3.40 12.38
N ILE A 59 -6.02 4.68 12.29
CA ILE A 59 -6.79 5.22 11.16
C ILE A 59 -6.01 5.11 9.84
N ALA A 60 -4.71 5.42 9.86
CA ALA A 60 -3.86 5.22 8.69
C ALA A 60 -3.85 3.75 8.26
N LEU A 61 -3.65 2.81 9.18
CA LEU A 61 -3.71 1.37 8.90
C LEU A 61 -5.08 0.92 8.37
N PHE A 62 -6.18 1.52 8.82
CA PHE A 62 -7.50 1.26 8.23
C PHE A 62 -7.52 1.58 6.74
N PHE A 63 -7.05 2.78 6.35
CA PHE A 63 -7.01 3.18 4.94
C PHE A 63 -6.03 2.35 4.11
N LEU A 64 -4.86 2.02 4.65
CA LEU A 64 -3.89 1.15 4.00
C LEU A 64 -4.46 -0.26 3.78
N GLY A 65 -5.20 -0.78 4.76
CA GLY A 65 -5.81 -2.10 4.72
C GLY A 65 -6.89 -2.19 3.66
N LEU A 66 -7.72 -1.15 3.54
CA LEU A 66 -8.69 -1.01 2.46
C LEU A 66 -8.02 -0.89 1.09
N ALA A 67 -6.93 -0.12 0.98
CA ALA A 67 -6.18 0.01 -0.27
C ALA A 67 -5.57 -1.34 -0.71
N ALA A 68 -4.95 -2.06 0.23
CA ALA A 68 -4.40 -3.39 -0.01
C ALA A 68 -5.50 -4.40 -0.40
N TRP A 69 -6.67 -4.33 0.25
CA TRP A 69 -7.82 -5.15 -0.12
C TRP A 69 -8.31 -4.89 -1.55
N GLN A 70 -8.38 -3.62 -1.99
CA GLN A 70 -8.75 -3.30 -3.38
C GLN A 70 -7.76 -3.87 -4.39
N ALA A 71 -6.46 -3.80 -4.09
CA ALA A 71 -5.41 -4.40 -4.92
C ALA A 71 -5.54 -5.93 -4.96
N PHE A 72 -5.74 -6.57 -3.80
CA PHE A 72 -5.92 -8.01 -3.67
C PHE A 72 -7.16 -8.50 -4.44
N LYS A 73 -8.32 -7.87 -4.22
CA LYS A 73 -9.58 -8.17 -4.94
C LYS A 73 -9.40 -8.04 -6.45
N THR A 74 -8.68 -7.01 -6.90
CA THR A 74 -8.38 -6.80 -8.32
C THR A 74 -7.49 -7.92 -8.86
N ALA A 75 -6.45 -8.32 -8.13
CA ALA A 75 -5.55 -9.41 -8.49
C ALA A 75 -6.28 -10.77 -8.61
N LEU A 76 -7.19 -11.07 -7.68
CA LEU A 76 -7.99 -12.30 -7.71
C LEU A 76 -8.82 -12.44 -9.00
N ASN A 77 -9.25 -11.33 -9.60
CA ASN A 77 -9.98 -11.38 -10.87
C ASN A 77 -9.15 -12.02 -11.99
N PHE A 78 -7.83 -11.87 -11.97
CA PHE A 78 -6.91 -12.37 -12.99
C PHE A 78 -6.39 -13.80 -12.71
N ILE A 79 -6.36 -14.25 -11.45
CA ILE A 79 -5.78 -15.57 -11.10
C ILE A 79 -6.75 -16.73 -11.37
N GLY A 80 -8.08 -16.55 -11.30
CA GLY A 80 -9.04 -17.63 -11.57
C GLY A 80 -8.93 -18.85 -10.61
N GLY A 81 -9.88 -19.80 -10.70
CA GLY A 81 -9.76 -21.11 -10.03
C GLY A 81 -10.17 -21.24 -8.55
N PHE A 82 -10.49 -20.15 -7.84
CA PHE A 82 -10.96 -20.19 -6.43
C PHE A 82 -12.21 -19.31 -6.26
N PRO A 83 -13.08 -19.51 -5.25
CA PRO A 83 -14.17 -18.57 -4.99
C PRO A 83 -13.65 -17.21 -4.54
N LYS A 84 -13.36 -16.35 -5.53
CA LYS A 84 -12.76 -15.01 -5.40
C LYS A 84 -13.47 -14.15 -4.37
N LYS A 85 -14.80 -14.28 -4.29
CA LYS A 85 -15.64 -13.56 -3.33
C LYS A 85 -15.28 -13.93 -1.89
N TYR A 86 -15.17 -15.21 -1.56
CA TYR A 86 -14.83 -15.66 -0.20
C TYR A 86 -13.40 -15.28 0.18
N ALA A 87 -12.42 -15.48 -0.71
CA ALA A 87 -11.04 -15.07 -0.45
C ALA A 87 -10.93 -13.55 -0.19
N SER A 88 -11.59 -12.74 -1.01
CA SER A 88 -11.65 -11.28 -0.82
C SER A 88 -12.31 -10.89 0.51
N ILE A 89 -13.38 -11.57 0.93
CA ILE A 89 -14.09 -11.31 2.19
C ILE A 89 -13.23 -11.70 3.40
N ILE A 90 -12.62 -12.89 3.36
CA ILE A 90 -11.72 -13.37 4.44
C ILE A 90 -10.53 -12.42 4.61
N TYR A 91 -9.93 -11.98 3.51
CA TYR A 91 -8.85 -10.99 3.55
C TYR A 91 -9.31 -9.69 4.23
N LEU A 92 -10.47 -9.16 3.82
CA LEU A 92 -11.01 -7.92 4.39
C LEU A 92 -11.30 -8.07 5.88
N ILE A 93 -11.96 -9.15 6.31
CA ILE A 93 -12.22 -9.42 7.73
C ILE A 93 -10.90 -9.49 8.50
N GLY A 94 -9.92 -10.21 7.97
CA GLY A 94 -8.61 -10.37 8.60
C GLY A 94 -7.90 -9.04 8.80
N VAL A 95 -7.73 -8.24 7.75
CA VAL A 95 -7.04 -6.93 7.86
C VAL A 95 -7.81 -5.95 8.75
N MET A 96 -9.15 -6.01 8.74
CA MET A 96 -9.99 -5.20 9.62
C MET A 96 -9.88 -5.62 11.09
N ALA A 97 -9.80 -6.92 11.38
CA ALA A 97 -9.59 -7.41 12.73
C ALA A 97 -8.23 -6.97 13.29
N VAL A 98 -7.17 -7.04 12.48
CA VAL A 98 -5.84 -6.55 12.89
C VAL A 98 -5.84 -5.03 13.07
N THR A 99 -6.55 -4.29 12.22
CA THR A 99 -6.73 -2.85 12.37
C THR A 99 -7.48 -2.52 13.67
N ALA A 100 -8.55 -3.25 14.00
CA ALA A 100 -9.28 -3.09 15.25
C ALA A 100 -8.41 -3.35 16.49
N LEU A 101 -7.50 -4.33 16.41
CA LEU A 101 -6.53 -4.57 17.48
C LEU A 101 -5.60 -3.37 17.72
N HIS A 102 -5.22 -2.61 16.68
CA HIS A 102 -4.46 -1.36 16.84
C HIS A 102 -5.28 -0.22 17.47
N PHE A 103 -6.61 -0.27 17.43
CA PHE A 103 -7.45 0.66 18.19
C PHE A 103 -7.58 0.26 19.66
N ILE A 104 -7.61 -1.05 19.95
CA ILE A 104 -7.68 -1.57 21.33
C ILE A 104 -6.33 -1.39 22.03
N TYR A 105 -5.24 -1.63 21.30
CA TYR A 105 -3.86 -1.52 21.77
C TYR A 105 -3.11 -0.48 20.92
N PRO A 106 -3.40 0.82 21.10
CA PRO A 106 -2.77 1.86 20.31
C PRO A 106 -1.26 1.92 20.57
N GLU A 107 -0.50 1.89 19.49
CA GLU A 107 0.95 2.04 19.53
C GLU A 107 1.30 3.53 19.43
N ILE A 108 2.00 4.04 20.44
CA ILE A 108 2.54 5.39 20.38
C ILE A 108 3.80 5.33 19.49
N PRO A 109 3.86 6.10 18.40
CA PRO A 109 5.03 6.12 17.53
C PRO A 109 6.28 6.57 18.31
N MET A 110 7.40 5.93 18.01
CA MET A 110 8.72 6.35 18.48
C MET A 110 9.30 7.35 17.49
N GLY A 111 9.83 8.47 17.99
CA GLY A 111 10.59 9.43 17.18
C GLY A 111 12.08 9.12 17.14
N SER A 112 12.78 9.65 16.13
CA SER A 112 14.24 9.76 16.14
C SER A 112 14.76 10.57 17.34
N ALA A 113 16.05 10.50 17.67
CA ALA A 113 16.63 11.19 18.83
C ALA A 113 16.47 12.72 18.82
N ASP A 114 16.22 13.30 17.65
CA ASP A 114 15.89 14.71 17.42
C ASP A 114 14.36 14.99 17.41
N GLY A 115 13.55 13.95 17.64
CA GLY A 115 12.10 13.98 17.86
C GLY A 115 11.22 14.26 16.65
N LYS A 116 11.79 14.48 15.45
CA LYS A 116 11.08 15.27 14.42
C LYS A 116 10.89 14.64 13.05
N TRP A 117 11.63 13.58 12.68
CA TRP A 117 11.70 13.23 11.24
C TRP A 117 11.29 11.81 10.88
N VAL A 118 11.44 10.85 11.78
CA VAL A 118 11.14 9.45 11.47
C VAL A 118 10.36 8.83 12.62
N PHE A 119 9.09 8.52 12.34
CA PHE A 119 8.26 7.72 13.24
C PHE A 119 8.34 6.25 12.86
N TRP A 120 8.59 5.42 13.85
CA TRP A 120 8.42 3.99 13.72
C TRP A 120 7.61 3.42 14.87
N TYR A 121 7.01 2.27 14.60
CA TYR A 121 6.16 1.58 15.54
C TYR A 121 6.95 0.43 16.15
N PRO A 122 6.87 0.23 17.48
CA PRO A 122 7.55 -0.89 18.12
C PRO A 122 7.07 -2.20 17.47
N ARG A 123 8.02 -3.11 17.23
CA ARG A 123 7.76 -4.44 16.66
C ARG A 123 6.82 -5.24 17.56
N SER A 124 5.51 -5.06 17.38
CA SER A 124 4.48 -5.86 18.02
C SER A 124 4.06 -7.03 17.13
N TRP A 125 3.50 -8.07 17.75
CA TRP A 125 2.92 -9.17 17.00
C TRP A 125 1.72 -8.72 16.13
N ILE A 126 1.02 -7.65 16.54
CA ILE A 126 -0.13 -7.09 15.81
C ILE A 126 0.37 -6.45 14.50
N SER A 127 1.44 -5.66 14.57
CA SER A 127 2.10 -5.06 13.41
C SER A 127 2.66 -6.12 12.45
N LEU A 128 3.27 -7.19 12.97
CA LEU A 128 3.75 -8.30 12.13
C LEU A 128 2.60 -9.07 11.45
N LEU A 129 1.47 -9.27 12.14
CA LEU A 129 0.28 -9.87 11.56
C LEU A 129 -0.29 -8.99 10.44
N TYR A 130 -0.27 -7.66 10.61
CA TYR A 130 -0.69 -6.71 9.58
C TYR A 130 0.21 -6.80 8.33
N VAL A 131 1.53 -6.89 8.53
CA VAL A 131 2.50 -7.10 7.47
C VAL A 131 2.23 -8.37 6.67
N ALA A 132 1.82 -9.46 7.33
CA ALA A 132 1.45 -10.70 6.63
C ALA A 132 0.29 -10.48 5.64
N PHE A 133 -0.72 -9.66 5.98
CA PHE A 133 -1.78 -9.28 5.04
C PHE A 133 -1.25 -8.44 3.86
N MET A 134 -0.30 -7.54 4.10
CA MET A 134 0.32 -6.76 3.02
C MET A 134 1.05 -7.68 2.04
N PHE A 135 1.78 -8.67 2.56
CA PHE A 135 2.44 -9.70 1.78
C PHE A 135 1.46 -10.56 0.97
N VAL A 136 0.36 -11.02 1.57
CA VAL A 136 -0.68 -11.77 0.83
C VAL A 136 -1.23 -10.94 -0.33
N ALA A 137 -1.51 -9.65 -0.13
CA ALA A 137 -1.96 -8.77 -1.21
C ALA A 137 -0.90 -8.59 -2.30
N GLY A 138 0.34 -8.24 -1.91
CA GLY A 138 1.45 -8.00 -2.84
C GLY A 138 1.83 -9.23 -3.65
N TRP A 139 1.93 -10.41 -3.02
CA TRP A 139 2.22 -11.67 -3.73
C TRP A 139 1.10 -12.10 -4.66
N THR A 140 -0.16 -11.93 -4.24
CA THR A 140 -1.30 -12.22 -5.13
C THR A 140 -1.28 -11.29 -6.33
N PHE A 141 -0.98 -10.01 -6.13
CA PHE A 141 -0.83 -9.05 -7.22
C PHE A 141 0.34 -9.43 -8.13
N PHE A 142 1.52 -9.73 -7.58
CA PHE A 142 2.69 -10.22 -8.33
C PHE A 142 2.36 -11.46 -9.19
N ALA A 143 1.75 -12.48 -8.59
CA ALA A 143 1.36 -13.71 -9.28
C ALA A 143 0.36 -13.46 -10.42
N SER A 144 -0.56 -12.50 -10.23
CA SER A 144 -1.53 -12.12 -11.26
C SER A 144 -0.85 -11.54 -12.50
N PHE A 145 0.16 -10.69 -12.32
CA PHE A 145 0.94 -10.14 -13.42
C PHE A 145 1.79 -11.21 -14.11
N LEU A 146 2.45 -12.08 -13.35
CA LEU A 146 3.25 -13.17 -13.92
C LEU A 146 2.42 -14.08 -14.83
N ARG A 147 1.20 -14.43 -14.39
CA ARG A 147 0.28 -15.24 -15.19
C ARG A 147 -0.15 -14.52 -16.48
N GLY A 148 -0.35 -13.21 -16.41
CA GLY A 148 -0.70 -12.35 -17.54
C GLY A 148 0.41 -12.18 -18.59
N MET A 149 1.66 -12.57 -18.30
CA MET A 149 2.78 -12.43 -19.25
C MET A 149 2.77 -13.45 -20.39
N ARG A 150 1.93 -14.49 -20.33
CA ARG A 150 1.85 -15.50 -21.38
C ARG A 150 1.21 -14.91 -22.64
N GLY A 151 1.93 -14.97 -23.77
CA GLY A 151 1.39 -14.59 -25.08
C GLY A 151 1.32 -13.08 -25.38
N ILE A 152 1.85 -12.20 -24.54
CA ILE A 152 1.89 -10.74 -24.79
C ILE A 152 3.23 -10.28 -25.39
N SER A 153 3.21 -9.14 -26.10
CA SER A 153 4.42 -8.56 -26.74
C SER A 153 5.54 -8.24 -25.74
N PRO A 154 6.82 -8.22 -26.16
CA PRO A 154 7.97 -7.94 -25.27
C PRO A 154 7.84 -6.64 -24.47
N VAL A 155 7.29 -5.58 -25.08
CA VAL A 155 7.05 -4.29 -24.43
C VAL A 155 6.02 -4.41 -23.30
N LEU A 156 4.95 -5.17 -23.52
CA LEU A 156 3.93 -5.43 -22.50
C LEU A 156 4.46 -6.37 -21.40
N LYS A 157 5.37 -7.30 -21.72
CA LYS A 157 6.08 -8.11 -20.72
C LYS A 157 6.96 -7.25 -19.82
N LEU A 158 7.77 -6.36 -20.40
CA LEU A 158 8.60 -5.43 -19.62
C LEU A 158 7.74 -4.56 -18.71
N ARG A 159 6.63 -4.02 -19.23
CA ARG A 159 5.64 -3.29 -18.43
C ARG A 159 5.13 -4.13 -17.26
N ALA A 160 4.69 -5.37 -17.53
CA ALA A 160 4.18 -6.27 -16.51
C ALA A 160 5.23 -6.63 -15.45
N LEU A 161 6.50 -6.80 -15.83
CA LEU A 161 7.61 -7.03 -14.90
C LEU A 161 7.85 -5.83 -13.99
N LEU A 162 7.80 -4.60 -14.51
CA LEU A 162 7.94 -3.40 -13.68
C LEU A 162 6.78 -3.29 -12.67
N PHE A 163 5.54 -3.52 -13.09
CA PHE A 163 4.40 -3.54 -12.16
C PHE A 163 4.52 -4.66 -11.12
N SER A 164 4.92 -5.86 -11.52
CA SER A 164 5.02 -7.00 -10.61
C SER A 164 6.14 -6.79 -9.59
N SER A 165 7.32 -6.35 -10.03
CA SER A 165 8.43 -6.01 -9.13
C SER A 165 8.05 -4.87 -8.19
N GLY A 166 7.39 -3.81 -8.67
CA GLY A 166 6.89 -2.74 -7.80
C GLY A 166 5.95 -3.24 -6.71
N ALA A 167 5.02 -4.13 -7.07
CA ALA A 167 4.09 -4.75 -6.13
C ALA A 167 4.75 -5.71 -5.13
N PHE A 168 5.88 -6.31 -5.48
CA PHE A 168 6.68 -7.14 -4.58
C PHE A 168 7.49 -6.32 -3.57
N LEU A 169 7.96 -5.13 -3.95
CA LEU A 169 8.73 -4.25 -3.04
C LEU A 169 7.85 -3.57 -1.98
N LEU A 170 6.57 -3.29 -2.25
CA LEU A 170 5.70 -2.59 -1.29
C LEU A 170 5.45 -3.39 0.02
N PRO A 171 5.21 -4.71 0.00
CA PRO A 171 5.16 -5.50 1.23
C PRO A 171 6.47 -5.51 2.02
N LEU A 172 7.62 -5.48 1.34
CA LEU A 172 8.91 -5.35 2.01
C LEU A 172 9.04 -3.99 2.68
N ALA A 173 8.57 -2.91 2.05
CA ALA A 173 8.49 -1.60 2.68
C ALA A 173 7.64 -1.64 3.97
N ALA A 174 6.47 -2.29 3.93
CA ALA A 174 5.63 -2.48 5.10
C ALA A 174 6.33 -3.32 6.19
N TYR A 175 7.02 -4.40 5.82
CA TYR A 175 7.78 -5.23 6.76
C TYR A 175 8.86 -4.45 7.48
N TYR A 176 9.67 -3.70 6.75
CA TYR A 176 10.75 -2.91 7.34
C TYR A 176 10.24 -1.70 8.12
N TYR A 177 9.04 -1.18 7.81
CA TYR A 177 8.44 -0.06 8.54
C TYR A 177 7.75 -0.50 9.84
N PHE A 178 6.91 -1.53 9.78
CA PHE A 178 6.12 -2.01 10.92
C PHE A 178 6.84 -3.09 11.74
N GLY A 179 7.91 -3.67 11.22
CA GLY A 179 8.76 -4.65 11.89
C GLY A 179 10.11 -4.10 12.33
N ALA A 180 10.31 -2.78 12.26
CA ALA A 180 11.58 -2.13 12.55
C ALA A 180 12.05 -2.41 13.99
N ALA A 181 13.30 -2.84 14.11
CA ALA A 181 14.00 -2.92 15.39
C ALA A 181 15.01 -1.78 15.54
N LYS A 182 15.44 -1.18 14.42
CA LYS A 182 16.45 -0.12 14.36
C LYS A 182 16.05 0.92 13.30
N ILE A 183 16.57 2.14 13.42
CA ILE A 183 16.32 3.21 12.46
C ILE A 183 16.76 2.87 11.02
N SER A 184 17.78 2.01 10.86
CA SER A 184 18.21 1.47 9.57
C SER A 184 17.10 0.75 8.84
N ASP A 185 16.22 0.06 9.57
CA ASP A 185 15.09 -0.67 8.98
C ASP A 185 14.09 0.32 8.38
N ILE A 186 13.91 1.48 9.01
CA ILE A 186 13.04 2.52 8.46
C ILE A 186 13.61 3.14 7.19
N TYR A 187 14.93 3.33 7.10
CA TYR A 187 15.54 3.76 5.85
C TYR A 187 15.39 2.70 4.75
N LEU A 188 15.52 1.41 5.08
CA LEU A 188 15.22 0.32 4.15
C LEU A 188 13.75 0.38 3.70
N ALA A 189 12.81 0.63 4.61
CA ALA A 189 11.40 0.78 4.26
C ALA A 189 11.17 1.90 3.24
N PHE A 190 11.81 3.06 3.43
CA PHE A 190 11.75 4.16 2.46
C PHE A 190 12.36 3.78 1.11
N ILE A 191 13.52 3.10 1.10
CA ILE A 191 14.16 2.63 -0.13
C ILE A 191 13.23 1.68 -0.89
N PHE A 192 12.61 0.70 -0.21
CA PHE A 192 11.67 -0.23 -0.82
C PHE A 192 10.40 0.47 -1.32
N ALA A 193 9.86 1.44 -0.56
CA ALA A 193 8.70 2.21 -0.97
C ALA A 193 8.98 3.05 -2.21
N ILE A 194 10.09 3.81 -2.21
CA ILE A 194 10.52 4.66 -3.33
C ILE A 194 10.83 3.78 -4.55
N GLY A 195 11.58 2.70 -4.37
CA GLY A 195 11.89 1.74 -5.44
C GLY A 195 10.63 1.13 -6.05
N GLY A 196 9.67 0.71 -5.21
CA GLY A 196 8.38 0.18 -5.67
C GLY A 196 7.58 1.19 -6.49
N LEU A 197 7.49 2.44 -6.00
CA LEU A 197 6.81 3.54 -6.70
C LEU A 197 7.51 3.90 -8.02
N PHE A 198 8.84 3.92 -8.05
CA PHE A 198 9.63 4.17 -9.25
C PHE A 198 9.35 3.10 -10.32
N LEU A 199 9.31 1.82 -9.95
CA LEU A 199 8.98 0.74 -10.87
C LEU A 199 7.55 0.88 -11.43
N PHE A 200 6.58 1.26 -10.60
CA PHE A 200 5.23 1.57 -11.08
C PHE A 200 5.19 2.76 -12.06
N ALA A 201 5.95 3.82 -11.77
CA ALA A 201 6.05 4.98 -12.65
C ALA A 201 6.70 4.59 -14.00
N ALA A 202 7.82 3.86 -13.97
CA ALA A 202 8.49 3.35 -15.16
C ALA A 202 7.56 2.46 -16.00
N GLY A 203 6.81 1.55 -15.36
CA GLY A 203 5.81 0.72 -16.04
C GLY A 203 4.68 1.51 -16.70
N ASN A 204 4.28 2.64 -16.12
CA ASN A 204 3.31 3.54 -16.75
C ASN A 204 3.89 4.28 -17.97
N MET A 205 5.16 4.70 -17.91
CA MET A 205 5.81 5.41 -19.01
C MET A 205 5.96 4.56 -20.28
N ILE A 206 6.17 3.26 -20.16
CA ILE A 206 6.26 2.34 -21.32
C ILE A 206 4.98 2.35 -22.18
N GLY A 207 3.82 2.70 -21.61
CA GLY A 207 2.56 2.82 -22.36
C GLY A 207 2.38 4.14 -23.12
N LEU A 208 3.13 5.19 -22.77
CA LEU A 208 3.03 6.52 -23.39
C LEU A 208 3.79 6.61 -24.71
N PHE A 209 4.90 5.88 -24.85
CA PHE A 209 5.73 5.86 -26.07
C PHE A 209 5.11 5.09 -27.25
N LYS A 210 3.89 4.54 -27.09
CA LYS A 210 3.15 3.83 -28.16
C LYS A 210 2.09 4.69 -28.85
N LYS A 211 1.99 5.97 -28.51
CA LYS A 211 1.06 6.95 -29.12
C LYS A 211 1.74 7.94 -30.07
N GLY A 212 2.89 7.56 -30.65
CA GLY A 212 3.54 8.26 -31.75
C GLY A 212 3.43 7.45 -33.02
#